data_AF-A0A7X2MEC1-F1
#
_entry.id   AF-A0A7X2MEC1-F1
#
_cell.length_a   1.000
_cell.length_b   1.000
_cell.length_c   1.000
_cell.angle_alpha   90.00
_cell.angle_beta   90.00
_cell.angle_gamma   90.00
#
_symmetry.space_group_name_H-M   'P 1'
#
loop_
_entity.id
_entity.type
_entity.pdbx_description
1 polymer ?
#
loop_
_entity_poly.entity_id
_entity_poly.type
_entity_poly.pdbx_seq_one_letter_code
_entity_poly.pdbx_strand_id
1 'polypeptide(L)' 'MTRLFFVRHGKTEWNLEGRYQGAHGDSPLLPQSLEEIKQLSEYLKTYRFAKIYSSPIKRA' A
#
# COMPACT_ATOMS: atom_id res chain seq x y z
N MET A 1 -3.37 -10.91 -23.39
CA MET A 1 -3.18 -9.50 -22.98
C MET A 1 -2.92 -9.47 -21.48
N THR A 2 -1.81 -8.90 -21.01
CA THR A 2 -1.48 -8.83 -19.58
C THR A 2 -1.99 -7.51 -19.00
N ARG A 3 -2.68 -7.57 -17.86
CA ARG A 3 -3.10 -6.38 -17.11
C ARG A 3 -2.20 -6.21 -15.89
N LEU A 4 -1.67 -5.01 -15.69
CA LEU A 4 -0.81 -4.66 -14.56
C LEU A 4 -1.55 -3.67 -13.66
N PHE A 5 -1.43 -3.87 -12.36
CA PHE A 5 -1.98 -2.99 -11.33
C PHE A 5 -0.83 -2.42 -10.52
N PHE A 6 -0.80 -1.10 -10.36
CA PHE A 6 0.16 -0.40 -9.51
C PHE A 6 -0.58 0.16 -8.31
N VAL A 7 -0.23 -0.32 -7.12
CA VAL A 7 -0.83 0.08 -5.85
C VAL A 7 0.25 0.73 -5.01
N ARG A 8 -0.03 1.93 -4.49
CA ARG A 8 0.82 2.57 -3.48
C ARG A 8 0.39 2.09 -2.09
N HIS A 9 1.35 1.95 -1.18
CA HIS A 9 1.07 1.71 0.23
C HIS A 9 0.13 2.78 0.83
N GLY A 10 -0.54 2.43 1.94
CA GLY A 10 -1.36 3.37 2.70
C GLY A 10 -0.54 4.53 3.28
N LYS A 11 -1.22 5.61 3.69
CA LYS A 11 -0.52 6.77 4.27
C LYS A 11 0.13 6.37 5.59
N THR A 12 1.28 6.97 5.88
CA THR A 12 2.02 6.82 7.12
C THR A 12 2.04 8.12 7.92
N GLU A 13 2.49 8.06 9.18
CA GLU A 13 2.72 9.28 9.99
C GLU A 13 3.64 10.27 9.29
N TRP A 14 4.75 9.82 8.66
CA TRP A 14 5.67 10.70 7.94
C TRP A 14 5.06 11.32 6.69
N ASN A 15 4.04 10.69 6.08
CA ASN A 15 3.30 11.34 5.01
C ASN A 15 2.49 12.55 5.52
N LEU A 16 1.93 12.49 6.73
CA LEU A 16 1.26 13.65 7.35
C LEU A 16 2.26 14.74 7.75
N GLU A 17 3.43 14.33 8.26
CA GLU A 17 4.51 15.24 8.65
C GLU A 17 5.24 15.87 7.44
N GLY A 18 4.95 15.44 6.22
CA GLY A 18 5.65 15.90 5.01
C GLY A 18 7.12 15.47 4.94
N ARG A 19 7.48 14.37 5.61
CA ARG A 19 8.86 13.87 5.69
C ARG A 19 9.16 12.86 4.60
N TYR A 20 10.41 12.87 4.13
CA TYR A 20 10.90 11.86 3.20
C TYR A 20 11.00 10.49 3.87
N GLN A 21 10.27 9.50 3.34
CA GLN A 21 10.30 8.13 3.82
C GLN A 21 10.89 7.19 2.77
N GLY A 22 12.23 7.06 2.78
CA GLY A 22 12.99 6.15 1.93
C GLY A 22 13.02 4.71 2.46
N ALA A 23 13.99 3.92 2.01
CA ALA A 23 14.12 2.50 2.38
C ALA A 23 14.39 2.27 3.88
N HIS A 24 15.09 3.20 4.53
CA HIS A 24 15.43 3.13 5.96
C HIS A 24 14.44 3.86 6.88
N GLY A 25 13.44 4.56 6.32
CA GLY A 25 12.37 5.18 7.10
C GLY A 25 11.15 4.26 7.15
N ASP A 26 10.66 3.93 8.34
CA ASP A 26 9.55 2.98 8.52
C ASP A 26 8.54 3.45 9.57
N SER A 27 8.07 4.70 9.45
CA SER A 27 6.93 5.16 10.24
C SER A 27 5.68 4.33 9.92
N PRO A 28 4.84 4.04 10.92
CA PRO A 28 3.69 3.17 10.77
C PRO A 28 2.63 3.76 9.83
N LEU A 29 1.76 2.89 9.31
CA LEU A 29 0.54 3.29 8.62
C LEU A 29 -0.38 4.06 9.58
N LEU A 30 -1.13 5.02 9.04
CA LEU A 30 -2.21 5.66 9.76
C LEU A 30 -3.35 4.66 10.02
N PRO A 31 -4.06 4.74 11.15
CA PRO A 31 -5.22 3.90 11.41
C PRO A 31 -6.28 3.98 10.30
N GLN A 32 -6.52 5.18 9.74
CA GLN A 32 -7.50 5.35 8.65
C GLN A 32 -7.09 4.60 7.38
N SER A 33 -5.80 4.45 7.12
CA SER A 33 -5.33 3.76 5.92
C SER A 33 -5.60 2.25 5.95
N LEU A 34 -5.82 1.64 7.11
CA LEU A 34 -6.26 0.24 7.18
C LEU A 34 -7.64 0.04 6.57
N GLU A 35 -8.54 1.00 6.75
CA GLU A 35 -9.89 0.96 6.14
C GLU A 35 -9.80 1.22 4.62
N GLU A 36 -8.97 2.17 4.18
CA GLU A 36 -8.71 2.41 2.75
C GLU A 36 -8.15 1.14 2.07
N ILE A 37 -7.20 0.45 2.72
CA ILE A 37 -6.63 -0.82 2.24
C ILE A 37 -7.71 -1.91 2.16
N LYS A 38 -8.60 -1.98 3.14
CA LYS A 38 -9.72 -2.94 3.14
C LYS A 38 -10.66 -2.69 1.96
N GLN A 39 -11.02 -1.44 1.70
CA GLN A 39 -11.85 -1.06 0.55
C GLN A 39 -11.18 -1.42 -0.78
N LEU A 40 -9.87 -1.15 -0.89
CA LEU A 40 -9.08 -1.55 -2.05
C LEU A 40 -9.08 -3.09 -2.22
N SER A 41 -8.91 -3.84 -1.12
CA SER A 41 -8.96 -5.30 -1.15
C SER A 41 -10.29 -5.81 -1.68
N GLU A 42 -11.42 -5.27 -1.22
CA GLU A 42 -12.74 -5.64 -1.73
C GLU A 42 -12.90 -5.36 -3.22
N TYR A 43 -12.41 -4.21 -3.71
CA TYR A 43 -12.38 -3.91 -5.14
C TYR A 43 -11.53 -4.91 -5.92
N LEU A 44 -10.33 -5.23 -5.43
CA LEU A 44 -9.37 -6.11 -6.12
C LEU A 44 -9.82 -7.57 -6.17
N LYS A 45 -10.69 -8.02 -5.24
CA LYS A 45 -11.29 -9.38 -5.28
C LYS A 45 -12.04 -9.69 -6.57
N THR A 46 -12.47 -8.68 -7.32
CA THR A 46 -13.11 -8.86 -8.62
C THR A 46 -12.16 -9.32 -9.73
N TYR A 47 -10.85 -9.35 -9.46
CA TYR A 47 -9.81 -9.75 -10.41
C TYR A 47 -9.07 -11.01 -9.94
N ARG A 48 -8.67 -11.84 -10.90
CA ARG A 48 -7.77 -12.99 -10.66
C ARG A 48 -6.33 -12.59 -10.93
N PHE A 49 -5.48 -12.63 -9.91
CA PHE A 49 -4.06 -12.34 -10.02
C PHE A 49 -3.26 -13.62 -10.25
N ALA A 50 -2.45 -13.64 -11.31
CA ALA A 50 -1.49 -14.72 -11.55
C ALA A 50 -0.25 -14.58 -10.65
N LYS A 51 0.15 -13.34 -10.34
CA LYS A 51 1.29 -13.00 -9.49
C LYS A 51 1.02 -11.72 -8.71
N ILE A 52 1.58 -11.62 -7.51
CA ILE A 52 1.54 -10.45 -6.63
C ILE A 52 2.97 -10.19 -6.15
N TYR A 53 3.39 -8.94 -6.16
CA TYR A 53 4.72 -8.51 -5.72
C TYR A 53 4.54 -7.33 -4.77
N SER A 54 5.30 -7.31 -3.68
CA SER A 54 5.38 -6.16 -2.79
C SER A 54 6.81 -5.91 -2.34
N SER A 55 7.08 -4.68 -1.90
CA SER A 55 8.31 -4.32 -1.22
C SER A 55 8.39 -5.08 0.11
N PRO A 56 9.59 -5.44 0.61
CA PRO A 56 9.72 -6.09 1.92
C PRO A 56 9.47 -5.15 3.10
N ILE A 57 9.23 -3.86 2.87
CA ILE A 57 9.05 -2.86 3.93
C ILE A 57 7.60 -2.85 4.41
N LYS A 58 7.38 -2.82 5.73
CA LYS A 58 6.10 -3.10 6.41
C LYS A 58 4.89 -2.30 5.93
N ARG A 59 5.09 -1.09 5.40
CA ARG A 59 3.98 -0.27 4.89
C ARG A 59 3.38 -0.81 3.59
N ALA A 60 4.13 -1.61 2.82
CA ALA A 60 3.71 -2.20 1.54
C ALA A 60 3.22 -3.65 1.71
#